data_AF-A0A948RYU1-F1
#
_entry.id   AF-A0A948RYU1-F1
#
_cell.length_a   1.000
_cell.length_b   1.000
_cell.length_c   1.000
_cell.angle_alpha   90.00
_cell.angle_beta   90.00
_cell.angle_gamma   90.00
#
_symmetry.space_group_name_H-M   'P 1'
#
loop_
_entity.id
_entity.type
_entity.pdbx_description
1 polymer ?
#
loop_
_entity_poly.entity_id
_entity_poly.type
_entity_poly.pdbx_seq_one_letter_code
_entity_poly.pdbx_strand_id
1 'polypeptide(L)'
;MFSFSSAAVVQDFGSYGDPPAGTVIFGDHPYGIPADGTFFPDFIVSAVNHGNGPQSLIIFDSSHPTGDDFDLGTPNETCDPPGPGQGQGGEQGQQGENCEPLYNLLIIAENIVDANGDGRVDDPDDDAGGGEILFEFDSPFIIDYITIMDIDKVAFSSSGAIGRIEYHPETQPTPIKFNTWGTIKPSDR
;
A
#
# COMPACT_ATOMS: atom_id res chain seq x y z
N MET A 1 14.26 1.95 7.40
CA MET A 1 13.40 3.04 7.86
C MET A 1 13.11 3.89 6.64
N PHE A 2 11.87 3.88 6.21
CA PHE A 2 11.38 4.57 5.02
C PHE A 2 10.21 5.44 5.48
N SER A 3 10.16 6.69 5.03
CA SER A 3 9.15 7.67 5.42
C SER A 3 8.51 8.20 4.15
N PHE A 4 7.18 8.14 4.08
CA PHE A 4 6.39 8.54 2.92
C PHE A 4 5.24 9.45 3.38
N SER A 5 4.86 10.43 2.54
CA SER A 5 3.78 11.40 2.81
C SER A 5 2.39 10.78 2.71
N SER A 6 2.21 9.81 1.82
CA SER A 6 1.08 8.88 1.73
C SER A 6 1.60 7.64 1.00
N ALA A 7 1.61 6.48 1.63
CA ALA A 7 2.10 5.27 0.96
C ALA A 7 1.18 4.09 1.24
N ALA A 8 0.70 3.50 0.17
CA ALA A 8 0.04 2.21 0.18
C ALA A 8 1.02 1.14 -0.31
N VAL A 9 1.06 0.00 0.37
CA VAL A 9 1.85 -1.16 -0.07
C VAL A 9 0.91 -2.15 -0.73
N VAL A 10 1.18 -2.47 -2.00
CA VAL A 10 0.49 -3.58 -2.67
C VAL A 10 1.14 -4.86 -2.19
N GLN A 11 0.34 -5.74 -1.60
CA GLN A 11 0.79 -7.07 -1.26
C GLN A 11 -0.20 -8.08 -1.84
N ASP A 12 0.32 -8.97 -2.70
CA ASP A 12 -0.41 -10.17 -3.11
C ASP A 12 -0.50 -11.11 -1.89
N PHE A 13 -1.68 -11.19 -1.27
CA PHE A 13 -1.91 -12.05 -0.09
C PHE A 13 -2.20 -13.52 -0.46
N GLY A 14 -1.87 -13.90 -1.71
CA GLY A 14 -2.30 -15.09 -2.48
C GLY A 14 -2.04 -16.50 -1.93
N SER A 15 -1.84 -16.69 -0.62
CA SER A 15 -1.83 -18.03 -0.01
C SER A 15 -2.61 -18.15 1.32
N TYR A 16 -2.98 -17.04 1.97
CA TYR A 16 -3.67 -17.07 3.27
C TYR A 16 -5.13 -16.58 3.22
N GLY A 17 -5.60 -16.22 2.02
CA GLY A 17 -6.88 -15.57 1.79
C GLY A 17 -6.74 -14.07 2.00
N ASP A 18 -7.15 -13.30 1.01
CA ASP A 18 -7.03 -11.85 1.08
C ASP A 18 -7.95 -11.33 2.20
N PRO A 19 -7.41 -10.67 3.24
CA PRO A 19 -8.26 -10.06 4.25
C PRO A 19 -9.20 -9.06 3.55
N PRO A 20 -10.49 -9.03 3.90
CA PRO A 20 -11.42 -8.08 3.30
C PRO A 20 -11.05 -6.65 3.68
N ALA A 21 -11.45 -5.69 2.85
CA ALA A 21 -11.34 -4.27 3.17
C ALA A 21 -11.94 -3.96 4.56
N GLY A 22 -11.30 -3.02 5.26
CA GLY A 22 -11.61 -2.66 6.64
C GLY A 22 -11.04 -3.60 7.70
N THR A 23 -10.33 -4.66 7.32
CA THR A 23 -9.60 -5.48 8.29
C THR A 23 -8.41 -4.70 8.84
N VAL A 24 -8.33 -4.55 10.16
CA VAL A 24 -7.16 -3.99 10.85
C VAL A 24 -6.09 -5.08 10.98
N ILE A 25 -4.92 -4.85 10.39
CA ILE A 25 -3.79 -5.77 10.38
C ILE A 25 -2.83 -5.49 11.55
N PHE A 26 -2.70 -4.23 11.93
CA PHE A 26 -1.89 -3.78 13.06
C PHE A 26 -2.56 -2.59 13.74
N GLY A 27 -2.37 -2.44 15.04
CA GLY A 27 -2.76 -1.25 15.80
C GLY A 27 -4.13 -1.36 16.47
N ASP A 28 -4.66 -0.21 16.87
CA ASP A 28 -5.96 -0.10 17.53
C ASP A 28 -7.07 -0.68 16.64
N HIS A 29 -7.93 -1.49 17.26
CA HIS A 29 -9.06 -2.14 16.62
C HIS A 29 -10.37 -1.54 17.16
N PRO A 30 -11.43 -1.43 16.33
CA PRO A 30 -12.75 -0.93 16.75
C PRO A 30 -13.35 -1.58 18.02
N TYR A 31 -12.91 -2.79 18.41
CA TYR A 31 -13.39 -3.53 19.59
C TYR A 31 -12.38 -3.60 20.75
N GLY A 32 -11.28 -2.85 20.65
CA GLY A 32 -10.33 -2.65 21.75
C GLY A 32 -9.35 -3.80 22.00
N ILE A 33 -9.35 -4.86 21.19
CA ILE A 33 -8.21 -5.80 21.13
C ILE A 33 -7.36 -5.39 19.93
N PRO A 34 -6.19 -4.76 20.15
CA PRO A 34 -5.33 -4.35 19.06
C PRO A 34 -4.88 -5.55 18.21
N ALA A 35 -4.76 -5.34 16.90
CA ALA A 35 -4.07 -6.27 16.04
C ALA A 35 -2.55 -6.10 16.24
N ASP A 36 -1.82 -7.21 16.32
CA ASP A 36 -0.39 -7.23 16.66
C ASP A 36 0.53 -7.32 15.42
N GLY A 37 -0.04 -7.26 14.21
CA GLY A 37 0.73 -7.33 12.98
C GLY A 37 1.10 -8.73 12.52
N THR A 38 0.65 -9.79 13.22
CA THR A 38 1.03 -11.18 12.90
C THR A 38 0.06 -11.87 11.95
N PHE A 39 -0.71 -11.11 11.16
CA PHE A 39 -1.61 -11.68 10.16
C PHE A 39 -0.84 -12.50 9.13
N PHE A 40 0.37 -12.05 8.78
CA PHE A 40 1.28 -12.77 7.90
C PHE A 40 2.18 -13.69 8.71
N PRO A 41 2.38 -14.95 8.29
CA PRO A 41 3.19 -15.90 9.05
C PRO A 41 4.70 -15.68 8.89
N ASP A 42 5.12 -15.03 7.80
CA ASP A 42 6.53 -14.88 7.45
C ASP A 42 7.16 -13.57 7.97
N PHE A 43 6.32 -12.62 8.39
CA PHE A 43 6.77 -11.34 8.92
C PHE A 43 5.71 -10.68 9.80
N ILE A 44 6.15 -9.80 10.67
CA ILE A 44 5.29 -8.93 11.48
C ILE A 44 5.25 -7.57 10.80
N VAL A 45 4.06 -6.99 10.70
CA VAL A 45 3.90 -5.62 10.20
C VAL A 45 3.52 -4.66 11.32
N SER A 46 4.08 -3.46 11.30
CA SER A 46 3.70 -2.39 12.22
C SER A 46 3.72 -1.05 11.51
N ALA A 47 3.12 -0.03 12.11
CA ALA A 47 3.15 1.32 11.59
C ALA A 47 3.32 2.39 12.64
N VAL A 48 3.88 3.51 12.20
CA VAL A 48 3.83 4.79 12.89
C VAL A 48 3.08 5.76 11.98
N ASN A 49 1.89 6.16 12.40
CA ASN A 49 1.13 7.22 11.76
C ASN A 49 1.69 8.58 12.22
N HIS A 50 2.06 9.45 11.27
CA HIS A 50 2.58 10.79 11.53
C HIS A 50 1.50 11.89 11.39
N GLY A 51 0.30 11.53 10.96
CA GLY A 51 -0.88 12.37 10.97
C GLY A 51 -1.62 12.37 12.30
N ASN A 52 -2.93 12.55 12.22
CA ASN A 52 -3.81 12.67 13.40
C ASN A 52 -4.67 11.43 13.65
N GLY A 53 -4.63 10.46 12.74
CA GLY A 53 -5.34 9.19 12.82
C GLY A 53 -4.69 8.19 13.80
N PRO A 54 -5.27 6.99 13.89
CA PRO A 54 -4.77 5.92 14.73
C PRO A 54 -3.43 5.36 14.22
N GLN A 55 -2.68 4.73 15.13
CA GLN A 55 -1.45 4.01 14.82
C GLN A 55 -1.77 2.62 14.26
N SER A 56 -2.57 2.57 13.18
CA SER A 56 -3.14 1.34 12.66
C SER A 56 -2.88 1.15 11.17
N LEU A 57 -2.77 -0.12 10.77
CA LEU A 57 -2.75 -0.53 9.37
C LEU A 57 -4.04 -1.24 9.03
N ILE A 58 -4.65 -0.84 7.92
CA ILE A 58 -5.91 -1.40 7.45
C ILE A 58 -5.82 -1.84 6.00
N ILE A 59 -6.67 -2.79 5.64
CA ILE A 59 -6.85 -3.20 4.26
C ILE A 59 -7.84 -2.26 3.57
N PHE A 60 -7.44 -1.78 2.41
CA PHE A 60 -8.21 -0.86 1.56
C PHE A 60 -8.43 -1.48 0.19
N ASP A 61 -9.69 -1.58 -0.27
CA ASP A 61 -9.98 -2.04 -1.64
C ASP A 61 -9.89 -0.86 -2.61
N SER A 62 -8.76 -0.74 -3.29
CA SER A 62 -8.56 0.31 -4.29
C SER A 62 -9.50 0.22 -5.49
N SER A 63 -10.14 -0.93 -5.73
CA SER A 63 -11.14 -1.06 -6.79
C SER A 63 -12.53 -0.57 -6.40
N HIS A 64 -12.77 -0.37 -5.10
CA HIS A 64 -14.00 0.17 -4.54
C HIS A 64 -13.68 1.09 -3.35
N PRO A 65 -12.96 2.21 -3.59
CA PRO A 65 -12.54 3.12 -2.53
C PRO A 65 -13.73 3.74 -1.80
N THR A 66 -13.52 4.00 -0.51
CA THR A 66 -14.46 4.62 0.44
C THR A 66 -13.86 5.93 0.99
N GLY A 67 -14.54 6.61 1.92
CA GLY A 67 -13.95 7.77 2.62
C GLY A 67 -13.89 9.08 1.83
N ASP A 68 -14.35 9.08 0.57
CA ASP A 68 -14.18 10.18 -0.40
C ASP A 68 -12.72 10.41 -0.85
N ASP A 69 -11.77 9.55 -0.47
CA ASP A 69 -10.41 9.56 -1.03
C ASP A 69 -10.23 8.52 -2.13
N PHE A 70 -10.16 9.03 -3.36
CA PHE A 70 -10.15 8.21 -4.58
C PHE A 70 -8.77 8.16 -5.22
N ASP A 71 -7.79 8.87 -4.67
CA ASP A 71 -6.48 9.00 -5.30
C ASP A 71 -5.61 7.74 -5.15
N LEU A 72 -5.90 6.90 -4.15
CA LEU A 72 -5.42 5.51 -4.08
C LEU A 72 -6.25 4.51 -4.89
N GLY A 73 -7.31 4.96 -5.56
CA GLY A 73 -8.19 4.10 -6.36
C GLY A 73 -7.49 3.52 -7.60
N THR A 74 -7.91 2.32 -8.02
CA THR A 74 -7.40 1.62 -9.20
C THR A 74 -8.52 0.82 -9.88
N PRO A 75 -8.61 0.74 -11.21
CA PRO A 75 -7.85 1.49 -12.21
C PRO A 75 -8.05 3.02 -12.14
N ASN A 76 -7.20 3.77 -12.82
CA ASN A 76 -7.36 5.22 -12.99
C ASN A 76 -8.59 5.59 -13.84
N GLU A 77 -9.16 6.77 -13.58
CA GLU A 77 -10.37 7.29 -14.21
C GLU A 77 -10.24 7.53 -15.73
N THR A 78 -9.01 7.66 -16.24
CA THR A 78 -8.74 7.89 -17.66
C THR A 78 -8.54 6.61 -18.48
N CYS A 79 -8.53 5.45 -17.82
CA CYS A 79 -8.37 4.15 -18.48
C CYS A 79 -9.63 3.72 -19.26
N ASP A 80 -9.52 2.67 -20.07
CA ASP A 80 -10.63 2.05 -20.78
C ASP A 80 -10.76 0.56 -20.41
N PRO A 81 -11.77 0.16 -19.60
CA PRO A 81 -12.81 1.01 -19.01
C PRO A 81 -12.29 1.94 -17.90
N PRO A 82 -12.98 3.06 -17.61
CA PRO A 82 -12.57 3.97 -16.54
C PRO A 82 -12.75 3.31 -15.17
N GLY A 83 -11.74 3.45 -14.31
CA GLY A 83 -11.79 2.99 -12.92
C GLY A 83 -12.05 4.11 -11.91
N PRO A 84 -12.08 3.80 -10.61
CA PRO A 84 -12.36 4.78 -9.55
C PRO A 84 -11.19 5.72 -9.21
N GLY A 85 -9.97 5.39 -9.65
CA GLY A 85 -8.74 6.09 -9.27
C GLY A 85 -8.58 7.49 -9.82
N GLN A 86 -8.28 8.47 -8.97
CA GLN A 86 -8.12 9.87 -9.39
C GLN A 86 -6.66 10.33 -9.29
N GLY A 87 -6.11 10.84 -10.39
CA GLY A 87 -4.78 11.44 -10.36
C GLY A 87 -4.05 11.39 -11.68
N GLN A 88 -3.28 12.45 -11.97
CA GLN A 88 -2.56 12.60 -13.23
C GLN A 88 -1.42 11.57 -13.40
N GLY A 89 -0.83 11.12 -12.29
CA GLY A 89 0.27 10.16 -12.32
C GLY A 89 -0.14 8.78 -12.85
N GLY A 90 -1.41 8.41 -12.62
CA GLY A 90 -2.00 7.12 -12.99
C GLY A 90 -2.64 7.06 -14.37
N GLU A 91 -2.67 8.17 -15.13
CA GLU A 91 -3.42 8.23 -16.38
C GLU A 91 -2.89 7.28 -17.46
N GLN A 92 -3.79 6.84 -18.35
CA GLN A 92 -3.42 5.98 -19.48
C GLN A 92 -2.34 6.65 -20.36
N GLY A 93 -1.27 5.92 -20.64
CA GLY A 93 -0.11 6.40 -21.39
C GLY A 93 0.95 7.14 -20.56
N GLN A 94 0.71 7.36 -19.26
CA GLN A 94 1.72 7.94 -18.36
C GLN A 94 2.68 6.87 -17.85
N GLN A 95 3.80 7.32 -17.28
CA GLN A 95 4.79 6.43 -16.69
C GLN A 95 4.23 5.65 -15.49
N GLY A 96 3.33 6.26 -14.72
CA GLY A 96 2.66 5.64 -13.58
C GLY A 96 1.30 5.05 -13.93
N GLU A 97 1.01 4.83 -15.23
CA GLU A 97 -0.26 4.28 -15.71
C GLU A 97 -0.72 3.12 -14.83
N ASN A 98 -1.94 3.25 -14.32
CA ASN A 98 -2.53 2.28 -13.43
C ASN A 98 -3.91 1.86 -13.95
N CYS A 99 -3.91 1.22 -15.12
CA CYS A 99 -5.13 0.75 -15.78
C CYS A 99 -5.56 -0.66 -15.37
N GLU A 100 -4.87 -1.27 -14.42
CA GLU A 100 -5.22 -2.57 -13.85
C GLU A 100 -5.65 -2.40 -12.38
N PRO A 101 -6.66 -3.15 -11.92
CA PRO A 101 -7.02 -3.13 -10.51
C PRO A 101 -5.91 -3.76 -9.66
N LEU A 102 -5.50 -3.05 -8.61
CA LEU A 102 -4.57 -3.55 -7.60
C LEU A 102 -5.30 -4.17 -6.39
N TYR A 103 -6.62 -4.03 -6.31
CA TYR A 103 -7.47 -4.56 -5.24
C TYR A 103 -6.99 -4.11 -3.86
N ASN A 104 -6.74 -5.06 -2.94
CA ASN A 104 -6.42 -4.78 -1.56
C ASN A 104 -5.00 -4.20 -1.41
N LEU A 105 -4.96 -3.01 -0.85
CA LEU A 105 -3.75 -2.30 -0.44
C LEU A 105 -3.66 -2.27 1.08
N LEU A 106 -2.43 -2.24 1.59
CA LEU A 106 -2.17 -1.96 2.99
C LEU A 106 -1.89 -0.45 3.15
N ILE A 107 -2.69 0.22 3.97
CA ILE A 107 -2.60 1.67 4.20
C ILE A 107 -2.50 1.99 5.69
N ILE A 108 -1.94 3.16 6.00
CA ILE A 108 -1.98 3.75 7.35
C ILE A 108 -3.35 4.39 7.52
N ALA A 109 -4.13 3.95 8.50
CA ALA A 109 -5.52 4.35 8.63
C ALA A 109 -5.70 5.80 9.09
N GLU A 110 -6.61 6.54 8.45
CA GLU A 110 -7.12 7.81 8.97
C GLU A 110 -8.09 7.59 10.16
N ASN A 111 -8.89 6.52 10.08
CA ASN A 111 -9.91 6.19 11.07
C ASN A 111 -10.06 4.67 11.25
N ILE A 112 -10.72 4.26 12.33
CA ILE A 112 -11.02 2.85 12.64
C ILE A 112 -12.48 2.67 13.06
N VAL A 113 -13.39 3.45 12.46
CA VAL A 113 -14.80 3.43 12.84
C VAL A 113 -15.50 2.18 12.30
N ASP A 114 -16.14 1.44 13.19
CA ASP A 114 -17.05 0.32 12.87
C ASP A 114 -18.43 0.65 13.45
N ALA A 115 -19.26 1.33 12.66
CA ALA A 115 -20.60 1.72 13.02
C ALA A 115 -21.61 0.56 12.87
N ASN A 116 -21.34 -0.40 11.99
CA ASN A 116 -22.26 -1.50 11.68
C ASN A 116 -22.08 -2.71 12.63
N GLY A 117 -20.94 -2.81 13.31
CA GLY A 117 -20.64 -3.82 14.31
C GLY A 117 -20.21 -5.17 13.74
N ASP A 118 -19.62 -5.24 12.54
CA ASP A 118 -19.23 -6.49 11.88
C ASP A 118 -17.78 -6.93 12.10
N GLY A 119 -16.96 -6.13 12.78
CA GLY A 119 -15.54 -6.44 12.95
C GLY A 119 -14.60 -5.57 12.11
N ARG A 120 -15.11 -4.68 11.25
CA ARG A 120 -14.32 -4.01 10.21
C ARG A 120 -14.54 -2.51 10.21
N VAL A 121 -13.52 -1.80 9.76
CA VAL A 121 -13.64 -0.37 9.48
C VAL A 121 -14.60 -0.18 8.30
N ASP A 122 -15.63 0.65 8.48
CA ASP A 122 -16.70 0.86 7.50
C ASP A 122 -16.26 1.71 6.31
N ASP A 123 -15.44 2.73 6.57
CA ASP A 123 -14.88 3.63 5.56
C ASP A 123 -13.34 3.63 5.65
N PRO A 124 -12.65 2.58 5.18
CA PRO A 124 -11.20 2.55 5.10
C PRO A 124 -10.67 3.68 4.22
N ASP A 125 -9.74 4.46 4.77
CA ASP A 125 -9.10 5.60 4.11
C ASP A 125 -7.71 5.84 4.71
N ASP A 126 -6.76 6.35 3.91
CA ASP A 126 -5.39 6.58 4.35
C ASP A 126 -5.21 7.93 5.05
N ASP A 127 -4.32 7.97 6.04
CA ASP A 127 -4.01 9.22 6.71
C ASP A 127 -3.16 10.12 5.81
N ALA A 128 -3.69 11.28 5.44
CA ALA A 128 -3.01 12.28 4.61
C ALA A 128 -1.70 12.83 5.23
N GLY A 129 -1.44 12.60 6.52
CA GLY A 129 -0.17 12.89 7.17
C GLY A 129 0.91 11.81 6.97
N GLY A 130 0.51 10.66 6.42
CA GLY A 130 1.37 9.53 6.11
C GLY A 130 2.03 8.92 7.33
N GLY A 131 3.19 8.32 7.10
CA GLY A 131 3.94 7.68 8.18
C GLY A 131 4.96 6.66 7.72
N GLU A 132 5.16 5.66 8.56
CA GLU A 132 6.10 4.57 8.35
C GLU A 132 5.37 3.24 8.47
N ILE A 133 5.57 2.34 7.50
CA ILE A 133 5.18 0.93 7.58
C ILE A 133 6.46 0.10 7.74
N LEU A 134 6.53 -0.70 8.80
CA LEU A 134 7.66 -1.54 9.12
C LEU A 134 7.29 -3.01 8.94
N PHE A 135 8.11 -3.71 8.15
CA PHE A 135 8.07 -5.16 7.98
C PHE A 135 9.26 -5.80 8.72
N GLU A 136 8.99 -6.65 9.69
CA GLU A 136 9.99 -7.38 10.47
C GLU A 136 9.97 -8.87 10.12
N PHE A 137 11.09 -9.38 9.63
CA PHE A 137 11.28 -10.80 9.28
C PHE A 137 12.09 -11.48 10.37
N ASP A 138 11.60 -12.60 10.90
CA ASP A 138 12.26 -13.38 11.95
C ASP A 138 13.42 -14.25 11.42
N SER A 139 13.49 -14.39 10.11
CA SER A 139 14.46 -15.19 9.37
C SER A 139 14.83 -14.51 8.04
N PRO A 140 16.01 -14.82 7.46
CA PRO A 140 16.39 -14.26 6.17
C PRO A 140 15.36 -14.60 5.09
N PHE A 141 14.76 -13.58 4.48
CA PHE A 141 13.75 -13.72 3.44
C PHE A 141 14.25 -13.16 2.11
N ILE A 142 13.77 -13.72 0.99
CA ILE A 142 14.02 -13.18 -0.35
C ILE A 142 12.78 -12.38 -0.75
N ILE A 143 12.96 -11.07 -0.91
CA ILE A 143 11.93 -10.18 -1.44
C ILE A 143 12.09 -10.16 -2.96
N ASP A 144 11.06 -10.61 -3.69
CA ASP A 144 11.04 -10.60 -5.17
C ASP A 144 10.52 -9.27 -5.73
N TYR A 145 9.54 -8.66 -5.07
CA TYR A 145 9.11 -7.29 -5.32
C TYR A 145 8.37 -6.72 -4.11
N ILE A 146 8.40 -5.38 -3.99
CA ILE A 146 7.48 -4.59 -3.19
C ILE A 146 6.95 -3.54 -4.14
N THR A 147 5.65 -3.37 -4.22
CA THR A 147 5.06 -2.26 -4.97
C THR A 147 4.55 -1.23 -3.97
N ILE A 148 5.00 0.00 -4.14
CA ILE A 148 4.56 1.14 -3.34
C ILE A 148 3.73 2.04 -4.26
N MET A 149 2.59 2.48 -3.77
CA MET A 149 1.75 3.49 -4.40
C MET A 149 1.81 4.76 -3.56
N ASP A 150 2.14 5.85 -4.22
CA ASP A 150 2.32 7.19 -3.65
C ASP A 150 1.77 8.20 -4.65
N ILE A 151 1.11 9.23 -4.13
CA ILE A 151 0.20 10.12 -4.85
C ILE A 151 0.26 11.55 -4.32
N ASP A 152 1.42 12.19 -4.43
CA ASP A 152 1.45 13.64 -4.19
C ASP A 152 0.70 14.38 -5.34
N LYS A 153 -0.42 15.06 -5.00
CA LYS A 153 -1.28 15.89 -5.89
C LYS A 153 -0.56 17.01 -6.66
N VAL A 154 0.76 17.14 -6.54
CA VAL A 154 1.57 18.14 -7.25
C VAL A 154 2.83 17.51 -7.80
N ALA A 155 2.99 17.54 -9.12
CA ALA A 155 4.22 17.20 -9.82
C ALA A 155 5.36 18.17 -9.44
N PHE A 156 5.99 17.99 -8.30
CA PHE A 156 7.24 18.65 -7.90
C PHE A 156 8.35 17.61 -7.75
N SER A 157 8.91 17.15 -8.87
CA SER A 157 10.26 16.56 -8.98
C SER A 157 10.75 15.55 -7.91
N SER A 158 9.88 14.90 -7.16
CA SER A 158 10.18 13.72 -6.35
C SER A 158 9.09 12.69 -6.62
N SER A 159 9.22 12.08 -7.79
CA SER A 159 8.87 10.70 -8.13
C SER A 159 7.90 9.97 -7.19
N GLY A 160 6.66 9.79 -7.64
CA GLY A 160 5.85 8.64 -7.20
C GLY A 160 6.67 7.36 -7.40
N ALA A 161 6.86 6.62 -6.31
CA ALA A 161 7.79 5.51 -6.27
C ALA A 161 7.10 4.17 -6.54
N ILE A 162 6.82 3.85 -7.81
CA ILE A 162 6.64 2.46 -8.20
C ILE A 162 8.04 1.83 -8.30
N GLY A 163 8.57 1.34 -7.17
CA GLY A 163 9.78 0.55 -7.15
C GLY A 163 9.47 -0.92 -7.40
N ARG A 164 10.37 -1.66 -8.07
CA ARG A 164 10.40 -3.13 -8.07
C ARG A 164 11.72 -3.55 -7.43
N ILE A 165 11.67 -4.30 -6.34
CA ILE A 165 12.86 -4.74 -5.59
C ILE A 165 13.27 -6.13 -6.06
N GLU A 166 14.19 -6.24 -7.02
CA GLU A 166 14.78 -7.54 -7.40
C GLU A 166 16.06 -7.80 -6.58
N TYR A 167 16.11 -8.87 -5.78
CA TYR A 167 17.32 -9.31 -5.09
C TYR A 167 18.05 -10.43 -5.84
N HIS A 168 19.34 -10.23 -6.11
CA HIS A 168 20.23 -11.24 -6.68
C HIS A 168 21.16 -11.82 -5.59
N PRO A 169 21.13 -13.15 -5.34
CA PRO A 169 21.78 -13.79 -4.19
C PRO A 169 23.31 -13.86 -4.22
N GLU A 170 23.96 -13.28 -5.24
CA GLU A 170 25.41 -13.43 -5.49
C GLU A 170 26.27 -12.34 -4.82
N THR A 171 25.68 -11.34 -4.15
CA THR A 171 26.44 -10.25 -3.49
C THR A 171 25.90 -9.92 -2.10
N GLN A 172 26.81 -9.74 -1.13
CA GLN A 172 26.63 -9.30 0.27
C GLN A 172 25.47 -8.30 0.48
N PRO A 173 24.85 -8.23 1.69
CA PRO A 173 23.70 -7.35 1.95
C PRO A 173 24.02 -5.90 1.59
N THR A 174 23.56 -5.49 0.41
CA THR A 174 23.72 -4.14 -0.11
C THR A 174 22.64 -3.25 0.49
N PRO A 175 22.96 -2.04 0.96
CA PRO A 175 21.94 -1.06 1.33
C PRO A 175 20.96 -0.86 0.17
N ILE A 176 19.67 -1.01 0.45
CA ILE A 176 18.58 -0.82 -0.51
C ILE A 176 18.57 0.66 -0.92
N LYS A 177 18.73 0.92 -2.22
CA LYS A 177 18.59 2.25 -2.81
C LYS A 177 17.35 2.24 -3.69
N PHE A 178 16.34 3.04 -3.36
CA PHE A 178 15.25 3.30 -4.29
C PHE A 178 15.79 4.14 -5.44
N ASN A 179 15.70 3.60 -6.65
CA ASN A 179 15.83 4.38 -7.87
C ASN A 179 14.43 4.68 -8.39
N THR A 180 14.25 5.89 -8.89
CA THR A 180 12.94 6.42 -9.27
C THR A 180 12.56 6.04 -10.71
N TRP A 181 12.66 4.77 -11.16
CA TRP A 181 12.43 4.48 -12.59
C TRP A 181 12.00 3.03 -12.93
N GLY A 182 10.87 2.91 -13.64
CA GLY A 182 10.74 2.23 -14.95
C GLY A 182 10.64 0.70 -15.00
N THR A 183 9.60 0.20 -15.67
CA THR A 183 9.39 -1.20 -16.07
C THR A 183 10.58 -1.75 -16.87
N ILE A 184 11.24 -2.81 -16.38
CA ILE A 184 12.14 -3.63 -17.18
C ILE A 184 11.30 -4.71 -17.87
N LYS A 185 11.06 -4.56 -19.18
CA LYS A 185 10.61 -5.69 -19.99
C LYS A 185 11.78 -6.68 -20.14
N PRO A 186 11.56 -8.00 -20.03
CA PRO A 186 12.57 -8.97 -20.43
C PRO A 186 12.92 -8.72 -21.90
N SER A 187 14.14 -8.25 -22.18
CA SER A 187 14.69 -8.39 -23.52
C SER A 187 15.03 -9.86 -23.72
N ASP A 188 14.54 -10.40 -24.83
CA ASP A 188 14.69 -11.77 -25.32
C ASP A 188 16.03 -12.43 -24.95
N ARG A 189 15.95 -13.68 -24.46
CA ARG A 189 17.04 -14.65 -24.59
C ARG A 189 17.01 -15.27 -25.97
#